data_AF-A0A1F9BP70-F1
#
_entry.id   AF-A0A1F9BP70-F1
#
_cell.length_a   1.000
_cell.length_b   1.000
_cell.length_c   1.000
_cell.angle_alpha   90.00
_cell.angle_beta   90.00
_cell.angle_gamma   90.00
#
_symmetry.space_group_name_H-M   'P 1'
#
loop_
_entity.id
_entity.type
_entity.pdbx_description
1 polymer ?
#
loop_
_entity_poly.entity_id
_entity_poly.type
_entity_poly.pdbx_seq_one_letter_code
_entity_poly.pdbx_strand_id
1 'polypeptide(L)'
;MITIGWLGLVILGLTAAETTWGMKLSSALFQSITARTAGFNTVDIGVMPLASLLLLTLLMFIGGSPGSCAGGVKTTALAISLAEFRAKLKGEDQVVILDRRVPKPILDRTMVLIRLAVIWNLLGVLLLLYTETGRPGVGFHDVLFEQISAFGTVGLSSGLTDKLSVIGRLWITATMFVGRLGPLTIAMGVLPAIHTHVKYPEGRIMIG
;
A
#
# COMPACT_ATOMS: atom_id res chain seq x y z
N MET A 1 2.29 1.48 -14.42
CA MET A 1 1.69 1.95 -13.15
C MET A 1 1.49 3.45 -13.14
N ILE A 2 2.53 4.26 -13.34
CA ILE A 2 2.41 5.73 -13.44
C ILE A 2 1.35 6.16 -14.44
N THR A 3 1.41 5.58 -15.63
CA THR A 3 0.48 5.83 -16.74
C THR A 3 -0.94 5.43 -16.41
N ILE A 4 -1.12 4.30 -15.70
CA ILE A 4 -2.43 3.81 -15.26
C ILE A 4 -3.02 4.78 -14.22
N GLY A 5 -2.23 5.17 -13.21
CA GLY A 5 -2.67 6.14 -12.21
C GLY A 5 -2.96 7.51 -12.82
N TRP A 6 -2.14 7.94 -13.77
CA TRP A 6 -2.34 9.20 -14.50
C TRP A 6 -3.65 9.20 -15.28
N LEU A 7 -3.88 8.18 -16.11
CA LEU A 7 -5.13 8.04 -16.87
C LEU A 7 -6.35 7.96 -15.94
N GLY A 8 -6.24 7.18 -14.86
CA GLY A 8 -7.32 7.07 -13.88
C GLY A 8 -7.66 8.41 -13.21
N LEU A 9 -6.65 9.19 -12.82
CA LEU A 9 -6.85 10.51 -12.21
C LEU A 9 -7.37 11.55 -13.21
N VAL A 10 -6.96 11.47 -14.49
CA VAL A 10 -7.52 12.33 -15.54
C VAL A 10 -9.01 12.04 -15.77
N ILE A 11 -9.40 10.75 -15.75
CA ILE A 11 -10.80 10.33 -15.95
C ILE A 11 -11.68 10.70 -14.75
N LEU A 12 -11.20 10.44 -13.53
CA LEU A 12 -11.96 10.68 -12.30
C LEU A 12 -11.96 12.16 -11.87
N GLY A 13 -10.98 12.93 -12.34
CA GLY A 13 -10.81 14.35 -12.04
C GLY A 13 -10.14 14.59 -10.68
N LEU A 14 -9.31 15.63 -10.59
CA LEU A 14 -8.60 15.98 -9.36
C LEU A 14 -9.31 17.06 -8.55
N THR A 15 -9.62 18.20 -9.16
CA THR A 15 -10.31 19.33 -8.51
C THR A 15 -11.15 20.10 -9.52
N ALA A 16 -12.24 20.72 -9.06
CA ALA A 16 -13.13 21.53 -9.90
C ALA A 16 -12.47 22.83 -10.42
N ALA A 17 -11.36 23.26 -9.83
CA ALA A 17 -10.68 24.52 -10.15
C ALA A 17 -9.75 24.46 -11.37
N GLU A 18 -9.43 23.28 -11.91
CA GLU A 18 -8.54 23.16 -13.06
C GLU A 18 -9.33 23.25 -14.36
N THR A 19 -9.51 24.46 -14.88
CA THR A 19 -10.34 24.70 -16.08
C THR A 19 -9.62 24.39 -17.39
N THR A 20 -8.29 24.35 -17.40
CA THR A 20 -7.47 24.13 -18.61
C THR A 20 -6.98 22.69 -18.71
N TRP A 21 -7.13 22.06 -19.88
CA TRP A 21 -6.69 20.69 -20.15
C TRP A 21 -5.20 20.44 -19.84
N GLY A 22 -4.32 21.40 -20.13
CA GLY A 22 -2.89 21.30 -19.82
C GLY A 22 -2.59 21.21 -18.31
N MET A 23 -3.34 21.95 -17.49
CA MET A 23 -3.21 21.88 -16.03
C MET A 23 -3.72 20.54 -15.51
N LYS A 24 -4.89 20.07 -15.99
CA LYS A 24 -5.42 18.75 -15.62
C LYS A 24 -4.44 17.61 -15.92
N LEU A 25 -3.84 17.60 -17.11
CA LEU A 25 -2.90 16.55 -17.49
C LEU A 25 -1.63 16.58 -16.62
N SER A 26 -1.08 17.76 -16.35
CA SER A 26 0.15 17.92 -15.57
C SER A 26 -0.07 17.64 -14.08
N SER A 27 -1.15 18.14 -13.49
CA SER A 27 -1.53 17.86 -12.09
C SER A 27 -1.84 16.39 -11.86
N ALA A 28 -2.58 15.74 -12.77
CA ALA A 28 -2.84 14.30 -12.70
C ALA A 28 -1.54 13.49 -12.76
N LEU A 29 -0.60 13.92 -13.61
CA LEU A 29 0.67 13.22 -13.78
C LEU A 29 1.51 13.37 -12.52
N PHE A 30 1.58 14.60 -11.99
CA PHE A 30 2.29 14.90 -10.77
C PHE A 30 1.74 14.08 -9.60
N GLN A 31 0.42 14.02 -9.42
CA GLN A 31 -0.17 13.25 -8.33
C GLN A 31 0.05 11.74 -8.45
N SER A 32 0.01 11.19 -9.68
CA SER A 32 0.40 9.79 -9.93
C SER A 32 1.87 9.50 -9.63
N ILE A 33 2.74 10.51 -9.75
CA ILE A 33 4.15 10.42 -9.34
C ILE A 33 4.27 10.52 -7.83
N THR A 34 3.64 11.52 -7.22
CA THR A 34 3.71 11.80 -5.79
C THR A 34 3.19 10.67 -4.93
N ALA A 35 2.12 9.99 -5.36
CA ALA A 35 1.56 8.83 -4.67
C ALA A 35 2.61 7.72 -4.39
N ARG A 36 3.72 7.69 -5.14
CA ARG A 36 4.84 6.75 -4.94
C ARG A 36 5.95 7.37 -4.11
N THR A 37 5.57 7.88 -2.94
CA THR A 37 6.44 8.35 -1.85
C THR A 37 7.25 9.62 -2.11
N ALA A 38 6.65 10.61 -2.79
CA ALA A 38 7.24 11.96 -2.88
C ALA A 38 6.67 12.95 -1.85
N GLY A 39 5.38 12.83 -1.52
CA GLY A 39 4.73 13.63 -0.47
C GLY A 39 4.46 15.11 -0.79
N PHE A 40 4.64 15.54 -2.04
CA PHE A 40 4.38 16.93 -2.46
C PHE A 40 2.94 17.17 -2.91
N ASN A 41 2.25 18.09 -2.26
CA ASN A 41 0.91 18.52 -2.66
C ASN A 41 0.97 19.59 -3.76
N THR A 42 0.45 19.29 -4.95
CA THR A 42 0.14 20.29 -5.99
C THR A 42 -1.34 20.63 -6.08
N VAL A 43 -2.21 19.75 -5.56
CA VAL A 43 -3.64 19.97 -5.42
C VAL A 43 -4.07 19.68 -4.00
N ASP A 44 -5.14 20.31 -3.55
CA ASP A 44 -5.70 20.07 -2.22
C ASP A 44 -6.37 18.69 -2.18
N ILE A 45 -5.76 17.76 -1.46
CA ILE A 45 -6.21 16.38 -1.32
C ILE A 45 -7.55 16.31 -0.56
N GLY A 46 -7.80 17.24 0.37
CA GLY A 46 -9.01 17.25 1.19
C GLY A 46 -10.29 17.58 0.41
N VAL A 47 -10.16 18.13 -0.81
CA VAL A 47 -11.28 18.53 -1.66
C VAL A 47 -11.39 17.65 -2.92
N MET A 48 -10.59 16.60 -3.02
CA MET A 48 -10.63 15.69 -4.16
C MET A 48 -11.92 14.86 -4.18
N PRO A 49 -12.42 14.50 -5.38
CA PRO A 49 -13.49 13.50 -5.50
C PRO A 49 -13.11 12.19 -4.81
N LEU A 50 -14.07 11.58 -4.10
CA LEU A 50 -13.85 10.35 -3.33
C LEU A 50 -13.24 9.22 -4.19
N ALA A 51 -13.66 9.11 -5.45
CA ALA A 51 -13.13 8.10 -6.37
C ALA A 51 -11.63 8.30 -6.65
N SER A 52 -11.19 9.55 -6.85
CA SER A 52 -9.78 9.89 -7.08
C SER A 52 -8.95 9.71 -5.82
N LEU A 53 -9.52 10.04 -4.65
CA LEU A 53 -8.89 9.81 -3.36
C LEU A 53 -8.67 8.31 -3.12
N LEU A 54 -9.67 7.46 -3.37
CA LEU A 54 -9.54 6.00 -3.27
C LEU A 54 -8.52 5.44 -4.28
N LEU A 55 -8.49 5.97 -5.50
CA LEU A 55 -7.48 5.59 -6.49
C LEU A 55 -6.07 5.95 -6.01
N LEU A 56 -5.87 7.17 -5.46
CA LEU A 56 -4.61 7.58 -4.86
C LEU A 56 -4.23 6.66 -3.71
N THR A 57 -5.16 6.34 -2.82
CA THR A 57 -4.95 5.38 -1.73
C THR A 57 -4.43 4.04 -2.23
N LEU A 58 -5.03 3.48 -3.29
CA LEU A 58 -4.56 2.23 -3.88
C LEU A 58 -3.15 2.36 -4.50
N LEU A 59 -2.87 3.48 -5.16
CA LEU A 59 -1.54 3.77 -5.71
C LEU A 59 -0.49 3.92 -4.60
N MET A 60 -0.84 4.53 -3.47
CA MET A 60 0.05 4.74 -2.32
C MET A 60 0.44 3.44 -1.61
N PHE A 61 -0.46 2.47 -1.57
CA PHE A 61 -0.15 1.14 -1.04
C PHE A 61 0.98 0.46 -1.83
N ILE A 62 1.02 0.71 -3.15
CA ILE A 62 2.03 0.20 -4.07
C ILE A 62 3.16 1.24 -4.18
N GLY A 63 4.17 1.06 -3.33
CA GLY A 63 5.30 1.97 -3.25
C GLY A 63 6.26 1.92 -4.45
N GLY A 64 7.49 2.33 -4.21
CA GLY A 64 8.54 2.35 -5.23
C GLY A 64 9.14 0.97 -5.56
N SER A 65 10.12 0.97 -6.44
CA SER A 65 10.90 -0.23 -6.79
C SER A 65 11.87 -0.64 -5.68
N PRO A 66 12.36 -1.90 -5.67
CA PRO A 66 13.40 -2.35 -4.74
C PRO A 66 14.67 -1.51 -4.82
N GLY A 67 15.42 -1.42 -3.73
CA GLY A 67 16.64 -0.59 -3.64
C GLY A 67 16.37 0.91 -3.57
N SER A 68 15.12 1.36 -3.67
CA SER A 68 14.73 2.76 -3.51
C SER A 68 14.46 3.15 -2.05
N CYS A 69 14.54 4.44 -1.79
CA CYS A 69 14.09 5.14 -0.59
C CYS A 69 12.56 5.27 -0.49
N ALA A 70 11.76 4.39 -1.09
CA ALA A 70 10.30 4.40 -0.98
C ALA A 70 9.82 3.36 0.04
N GLY A 71 8.81 3.65 0.86
CA GLY A 71 8.18 2.64 1.72
C GLY A 71 7.10 1.82 1.01
N GLY A 72 6.29 1.11 1.79
CA GLY A 72 5.12 0.36 1.30
C GLY A 72 5.44 -0.96 0.57
N VAL A 73 4.43 -1.53 -0.10
CA VAL A 73 4.61 -2.76 -0.87
C VAL A 73 5.32 -2.45 -2.18
N LYS A 74 6.49 -3.05 -2.38
CA LYS A 74 7.32 -2.79 -3.56
C LYS A 74 6.63 -3.24 -4.85
N THR A 75 6.90 -2.53 -5.94
CA THR A 75 6.37 -2.87 -7.28
C THR A 75 6.72 -4.29 -7.73
N THR A 76 7.90 -4.80 -7.36
CA THR A 76 8.30 -6.18 -7.69
C THR A 76 7.54 -7.23 -6.89
N ALA A 77 7.22 -6.96 -5.63
CA ALA A 77 6.41 -7.86 -4.81
C ALA A 77 5.01 -8.03 -5.43
N LEU A 78 4.43 -6.91 -5.89
CA LEU A 78 3.16 -6.94 -6.62
C LEU A 78 3.27 -7.69 -7.96
N ALA A 79 4.33 -7.46 -8.74
CA ALA A 79 4.54 -8.16 -10.01
C ALA A 79 4.68 -9.68 -9.83
N ILE A 80 5.43 -10.11 -8.82
CA ILE A 80 5.59 -11.52 -8.46
C ILE A 80 4.26 -12.12 -8.00
N SER A 81 3.51 -11.42 -7.14
CA SER A 81 2.19 -11.85 -6.68
C SER A 81 1.20 -12.04 -7.82
N LEU A 82 1.16 -11.11 -8.78
CA LEU A 82 0.26 -11.19 -9.93
C LEU A 82 0.67 -12.31 -10.88
N ALA A 83 1.97 -12.51 -11.09
CA ALA A 83 2.48 -13.62 -11.89
C ALA A 83 2.16 -14.98 -11.25
N GLU A 84 2.30 -15.10 -9.92
CA GLU A 84 1.92 -16.30 -9.19
C GLU A 84 0.42 -16.59 -9.29
N PHE A 85 -0.41 -15.57 -9.10
CA PHE A 85 -1.86 -15.69 -9.25
C PHE A 85 -2.24 -16.14 -10.67
N ARG A 86 -1.63 -15.55 -11.70
CA ARG A 86 -1.86 -15.92 -13.11
C ARG A 86 -1.41 -17.36 -13.41
N ALA A 87 -0.26 -17.79 -12.91
CA ALA A 87 0.24 -19.14 -13.09
C ALA A 87 -0.70 -20.17 -12.46
N LYS A 88 -1.16 -19.92 -11.22
CA LYS A 88 -2.13 -20.78 -10.52
C LYS A 88 -3.45 -20.91 -11.27
N LEU A 89 -4.00 -19.81 -11.79
CA LEU A 89 -5.24 -19.84 -12.59
C LEU A 89 -5.11 -20.67 -13.86
N LYS A 90 -3.90 -20.77 -14.43
CA LYS A 90 -3.63 -21.62 -15.60
C LYS A 90 -3.22 -23.05 -15.26
N GLY A 91 -3.05 -23.39 -13.98
CA GLY A 91 -2.50 -24.67 -13.55
C GLY A 91 -1.01 -24.86 -13.86
N GLU A 92 -0.25 -23.77 -14.01
CA GLU A 92 1.20 -23.83 -14.24
C GLU A 92 1.95 -24.04 -12.91
N ASP A 93 2.77 -25.09 -12.81
CA ASP A 93 3.58 -25.40 -11.62
C ASP A 93 4.72 -24.40 -11.36
N GLN A 94 5.06 -23.60 -12.37
CA GLN A 94 6.19 -22.68 -12.33
C GLN A 94 5.73 -21.27 -12.67
N VAL A 95 6.08 -20.33 -11.80
CA VAL A 95 5.90 -18.90 -12.07
C VAL A 95 7.07 -18.43 -12.92
N VAL A 96 6.79 -17.99 -14.15
CA VAL A 96 7.78 -17.47 -15.10
C VAL A 96 7.49 -16.00 -15.41
N ILE A 97 8.52 -15.16 -15.32
CA ILE A 97 8.48 -13.73 -15.65
C ILE A 97 9.65 -13.44 -16.60
N LEU A 98 9.38 -12.83 -17.76
CA LEU A 98 10.41 -12.51 -18.78
C LEU A 98 11.29 -13.73 -19.11
N ASP A 99 10.64 -14.88 -19.36
CA ASP A 99 11.29 -16.16 -19.67
C ASP A 99 12.25 -16.68 -18.58
N ARG A 100 12.11 -16.19 -17.34
CA ARG A 100 12.89 -16.64 -16.18
C ARG A 100 11.96 -17.15 -15.08
N ARG A 101 12.30 -18.32 -14.54
CA ARG A 101 11.58 -18.93 -13.41
C ARG A 101 11.86 -18.18 -12.12
N VAL A 102 10.81 -17.88 -11.35
CA VAL A 102 10.91 -17.32 -10.01
C VAL A 102 11.08 -18.46 -8.99
N PRO A 103 12.12 -18.46 -8.14
CA PRO A 103 12.30 -19.45 -7.08
C PRO A 103 11.16 -19.44 -6.06
N LYS A 104 10.72 -20.64 -5.61
CA LYS A 104 9.68 -20.80 -4.58
C LYS A 104 9.93 -19.98 -3.30
N PRO A 105 11.16 -19.93 -2.73
CA PRO A 105 11.41 -19.12 -1.53
C PRO A 105 11.12 -17.63 -1.70
N ILE A 106 11.24 -17.10 -2.93
CA ILE A 106 10.92 -15.70 -3.23
C ILE A 106 9.41 -15.50 -3.31
N LEU A 107 8.67 -16.46 -3.88
CA LEU A 107 7.20 -16.48 -3.90
C LEU A 107 6.66 -16.46 -2.46
N ASP A 108 7.13 -17.38 -1.62
CA ASP A 108 6.67 -17.51 -0.24
C ASP A 108 6.92 -16.24 0.57
N ARG A 109 8.15 -15.67 0.48
CA ARG A 109 8.50 -14.40 1.13
C ARG A 109 7.61 -13.24 0.65
N THR A 110 7.34 -13.18 -0.65
CA THR A 110 6.47 -12.15 -1.25
C THR A 110 5.04 -12.26 -0.70
N MET A 111 4.49 -13.48 -0.64
CA MET A 111 3.16 -13.74 -0.10
C MET A 111 3.06 -13.39 1.39
N VAL A 112 4.09 -13.68 2.18
CA VAL A 112 4.14 -13.28 3.60
C VAL A 112 4.19 -11.76 3.73
N LEU A 113 5.03 -11.08 2.94
CA LEU A 113 5.13 -9.61 2.97
C LEU A 113 3.80 -8.94 2.67
N ILE A 114 3.11 -9.35 1.61
CA ILE A 114 1.81 -8.77 1.22
C ILE A 114 0.76 -9.03 2.30
N ARG A 115 0.70 -10.25 2.85
CA ARG A 115 -0.24 -10.59 3.93
C ARG A 115 0.01 -9.75 5.18
N LEU A 116 1.26 -9.60 5.61
CA LEU A 116 1.62 -8.76 6.75
C LEU A 116 1.25 -7.29 6.50
N ALA A 117 1.48 -6.78 5.29
CA ALA A 117 1.09 -5.41 4.92
C ALA A 117 -0.43 -5.20 5.02
N VAL A 118 -1.23 -6.14 4.50
CA VAL A 118 -2.70 -6.05 4.56
C VAL A 118 -3.20 -6.12 6.00
N ILE A 119 -2.70 -7.08 6.79
CA ILE A 119 -3.09 -7.24 8.20
C ILE A 119 -2.73 -5.99 9.00
N TRP A 120 -1.52 -5.45 8.83
CA TRP A 120 -1.08 -4.24 9.53
C TRP A 120 -1.96 -3.03 9.21
N ASN A 121 -2.26 -2.81 7.92
CA ASN A 121 -3.12 -1.70 7.51
C ASN A 121 -4.55 -1.87 8.03
N LEU A 122 -5.11 -3.09 8.01
CA LEU A 122 -6.45 -3.36 8.54
C LEU A 122 -6.52 -3.06 10.04
N LEU A 123 -5.53 -3.52 10.82
CA LEU A 123 -5.44 -3.22 12.25
C LEU A 123 -5.32 -1.71 12.50
N GLY A 124 -4.53 -1.02 11.68
CA GLY A 124 -4.35 0.43 11.81
C GLY A 124 -5.60 1.23 11.49
N VAL A 125 -6.33 0.87 10.44
CA VAL A 125 -7.63 1.49 10.14
C VAL A 125 -8.60 1.26 11.29
N LEU A 126 -8.67 0.03 11.84
CA LEU A 126 -9.58 -0.27 12.95
C LEU A 126 -9.23 0.52 14.21
N LEU A 127 -7.94 0.60 14.55
CA LEU A 127 -7.47 1.37 15.71
C LEU A 127 -7.76 2.85 15.53
N LEU A 128 -7.42 3.43 14.38
CA LEU A 128 -7.67 4.85 14.11
C LEU A 128 -9.15 5.17 14.08
N LEU A 129 -9.99 4.31 13.50
CA LEU A 129 -11.44 4.45 13.60
C LEU A 129 -11.85 4.49 15.06
N TYR A 130 -11.42 3.53 15.89
CA TYR A 130 -11.78 3.52 17.31
C TYR A 130 -11.32 4.78 18.06
N THR A 131 -10.10 5.26 17.84
CA THR A 131 -9.55 6.42 18.56
C THR A 131 -10.06 7.77 18.05
N GLU A 132 -10.43 7.86 16.78
CA GLU A 132 -10.86 9.10 16.12
C GLU A 132 -12.39 9.20 15.98
N THR A 133 -13.13 8.12 16.33
CA THR A 133 -14.60 8.14 16.41
C THR A 133 -15.05 9.18 17.43
N GLY A 134 -15.81 10.17 16.97
CA GLY A 134 -16.37 11.24 17.81
C GLY A 134 -15.95 12.65 17.42
N ARG A 135 -15.01 12.81 16.47
CA ARG A 135 -14.64 14.12 15.91
C ARG A 135 -15.52 14.50 14.72
N PRO A 136 -16.10 15.71 14.69
CA PRO A 136 -16.94 16.13 13.57
C PRO A 136 -16.10 16.25 12.29
N GLY A 137 -16.57 15.61 11.21
CA GLY A 137 -15.97 15.71 9.88
C GLY A 137 -14.86 14.71 9.55
N VAL A 138 -14.64 13.66 10.35
CA VAL A 138 -13.71 12.57 10.01
C VAL A 138 -14.46 11.43 9.32
N GLY A 139 -14.20 11.20 8.04
CA GLY A 139 -14.76 10.09 7.29
C GLY A 139 -13.89 8.82 7.35
N PHE A 140 -14.50 7.67 7.04
CA PHE A 140 -13.74 6.41 6.85
C PHE A 140 -12.63 6.56 5.78
N HIS A 141 -12.91 7.33 4.73
CA HIS A 141 -11.97 7.56 3.64
C HIS A 141 -10.73 8.33 4.09
N ASP A 142 -10.87 9.27 5.03
CA ASP A 142 -9.73 10.01 5.61
C ASP A 142 -8.83 9.09 6.43
N VAL A 143 -9.44 8.27 7.30
CA VAL A 143 -8.70 7.32 8.13
C VAL A 143 -7.96 6.30 7.27
N LEU A 144 -8.62 5.78 6.24
CA LEU A 144 -8.02 4.85 5.28
C LEU A 144 -6.86 5.51 4.52
N PHE A 145 -7.03 6.76 4.08
CA PHE A 145 -6.02 7.53 3.36
C PHE A 145 -4.78 7.76 4.23
N GLU A 146 -4.96 8.24 5.47
CA GLU A 146 -3.86 8.47 6.42
C GLU A 146 -3.11 7.18 6.75
N GLN A 147 -3.83 6.10 7.04
CA GLN A 147 -3.21 4.82 7.39
C GLN A 147 -2.34 4.28 6.25
N ILE A 148 -2.84 4.34 5.01
CA ILE A 148 -2.12 3.84 3.84
C ILE A 148 -0.99 4.80 3.45
N SER A 149 -1.19 6.11 3.56
CA SER A 149 -0.13 7.11 3.35
C SER A 149 1.01 6.90 4.36
N ALA A 150 0.70 6.69 5.63
CA ALA A 150 1.68 6.41 6.67
C ALA A 150 2.43 5.10 6.40
N PHE A 151 1.73 4.03 6.05
CA PHE A 151 2.35 2.74 5.73
C PHE A 151 3.21 2.79 4.47
N GLY A 152 2.75 3.49 3.43
CA GLY A 152 3.54 3.73 2.24
C GLY A 152 4.69 4.70 2.47
N THR A 153 4.73 5.40 3.61
CA THR A 153 5.59 6.57 3.86
C THR A 153 5.46 7.61 2.74
N VAL A 154 4.22 7.83 2.29
CA VAL A 154 3.94 8.70 1.16
C VAL A 154 4.02 10.17 1.54
N GLY A 155 3.47 10.53 2.70
CA GLY A 155 3.50 11.89 3.21
C GLY A 155 2.36 12.78 2.72
N LEU A 156 1.38 12.21 2.02
CA LEU A 156 0.12 12.91 1.69
C LEU A 156 -0.86 12.80 2.85
N SER A 157 -1.71 13.81 3.03
CA SER A 157 -2.76 13.85 4.05
C SER A 157 -4.06 14.39 3.44
N SER A 158 -5.21 13.89 3.89
CA SER A 158 -6.52 14.49 3.59
C SER A 158 -6.90 15.62 4.55
N GLY A 159 -5.98 16.00 5.46
CA GLY A 159 -6.19 17.01 6.50
C GLY A 159 -6.51 16.44 7.88
N LEU A 160 -6.40 15.13 8.07
CA LEU A 160 -6.62 14.46 9.36
C LEU A 160 -5.37 14.47 10.24
N THR A 161 -4.16 14.52 9.67
CA THR A 161 -2.89 14.41 10.43
C THR A 161 -2.79 15.40 11.60
N ASP A 162 -3.13 16.68 11.39
CA ASP A 162 -3.05 17.72 12.43
C ASP A 162 -4.05 17.51 13.57
N LYS A 163 -5.14 16.81 13.26
CA LYS A 163 -6.28 16.57 14.17
C LYS A 163 -6.17 15.25 14.92
N LEU A 164 -5.16 14.41 14.63
CA LEU A 164 -4.97 13.09 15.26
C LEU A 164 -4.88 13.19 16.78
N SER A 165 -5.50 12.22 17.47
CA SER A 165 -5.36 12.00 18.91
C SER A 165 -3.92 11.61 19.27
N VAL A 166 -3.55 11.70 20.56
CA VAL A 166 -2.21 11.27 21.01
C VAL A 166 -1.95 9.82 20.64
N ILE A 167 -2.94 8.94 20.84
CA ILE A 167 -2.85 7.52 20.50
C ILE A 167 -2.74 7.35 18.98
N GLY A 168 -3.56 8.06 18.19
CA GLY A 168 -3.51 8.02 16.73
C GLY A 168 -2.16 8.47 16.17
N ARG A 169 -1.55 9.53 16.71
CA ARG A 169 -0.21 10.01 16.31
C ARG A 169 0.88 8.98 16.59
N LEU A 170 0.85 8.36 17.77
CA LEU A 170 1.81 7.29 18.11
C LEU A 170 1.67 6.10 17.17
N TRP A 171 0.43 5.71 16.85
CA TRP A 171 0.16 4.63 15.91
C TRP A 171 0.64 4.94 14.49
N ILE A 172 0.36 6.14 13.97
CA ILE A 172 0.81 6.58 12.65
C ILE A 172 2.35 6.61 12.59
N THR A 173 3.01 7.06 13.65
CA THR A 173 4.48 7.07 13.74
C THR A 173 5.06 5.66 13.71
N ALA A 174 4.48 4.73 14.47
CA ALA A 174 4.85 3.31 14.42
C ALA A 174 4.62 2.72 13.01
N THR A 175 3.49 3.07 12.39
CA THR A 175 3.16 2.63 11.03
C THR A 175 4.15 3.15 9.99
N MET A 176 4.61 4.40 10.09
CA MET A 176 5.66 4.94 9.20
C MET A 176 6.97 4.17 9.35
N PHE A 177 7.36 3.82 10.58
CA PHE A 177 8.56 3.04 10.83
C PHE A 177 8.46 1.62 10.22
N VAL A 178 7.32 0.96 10.42
CA VAL A 178 7.04 -0.36 9.82
C VAL A 178 7.02 -0.29 8.29
N GLY A 179 6.37 0.74 7.75
CA GLY A 179 6.29 1.01 6.32
C GLY A 179 7.65 1.23 5.66
N ARG A 180 8.59 1.84 6.38
CA ARG A 180 9.94 2.13 5.89
C ARG A 180 10.88 0.92 5.94
N LEU A 181 10.92 0.21 7.06
CA LEU A 181 11.80 -0.95 7.25
C LEU A 181 11.32 -2.20 6.50
N GLY A 182 10.03 -2.24 6.18
CA GLY A 182 9.38 -3.38 5.58
C GLY A 182 8.84 -4.35 6.66
N PRO A 183 7.57 -4.77 6.58
CA PRO A 183 6.95 -5.64 7.58
C PRO A 183 7.71 -6.96 7.79
N LEU A 184 8.26 -7.52 6.70
CA LEU A 184 8.99 -8.77 6.74
C LEU A 184 10.33 -8.65 7.49
N THR A 185 11.04 -7.54 7.31
CA THR A 185 12.32 -7.28 8.00
C THR A 185 12.11 -7.20 9.52
N ILE A 186 11.04 -6.52 9.94
CA ILE A 186 10.67 -6.43 11.35
C ILE A 186 10.24 -7.80 11.89
N ALA A 187 9.39 -8.51 11.15
CA ALA A 187 8.96 -9.85 11.55
C ALA A 187 10.15 -10.79 11.74
N MET A 188 11.12 -10.79 10.82
CA MET A 188 12.33 -11.62 10.92
C MET A 188 13.32 -11.13 12.00
N GLY A 189 13.34 -9.83 12.32
CA GLY A 189 14.19 -9.29 13.38
C GLY A 189 13.65 -9.56 14.79
N VAL A 190 12.33 -9.69 14.94
CA VAL A 190 11.67 -9.92 16.23
C VAL A 190 11.43 -11.42 16.49
N LEU A 191 11.12 -12.20 15.45
CA LEU A 191 10.83 -13.62 15.59
C LEU A 191 12.12 -14.45 15.56
N PRO A 192 12.34 -15.35 16.55
CA PRO A 192 13.48 -16.27 16.51
C PRO A 192 13.36 -17.22 15.31
N ALA A 193 14.49 -17.46 14.64
CA ALA A 193 14.56 -18.48 13.60
C ALA A 193 14.46 -19.87 14.24
N ILE A 194 13.30 -20.51 14.15
CA ILE A 194 13.11 -21.88 14.64
C ILE A 194 13.44 -22.84 13.50
N HIS A 195 14.58 -23.53 13.61
CA HIS A 195 14.93 -24.61 12.71
C HIS A 195 14.46 -25.95 13.30
N THR A 196 13.41 -26.54 12.74
CA THR A 196 12.96 -27.88 13.10
C THR A 196 13.59 -28.93 12.20
N HIS A 197 14.36 -29.85 12.78
CA HIS A 197 14.91 -31.01 12.07
C HIS A 197 13.91 -32.17 11.89
N VAL A 198 12.79 -32.13 12.64
CA VAL A 198 11.74 -33.15 12.58
C VAL A 198 10.65 -32.70 11.61
N LYS A 199 10.30 -33.56 10.65
CA LYS A 199 9.16 -33.38 9.74
C LYS A 199 7.97 -34.20 10.24
N TYR A 200 6.82 -33.56 10.36
CA TYR A 200 5.55 -34.21 10.71
C TYR A 200 4.87 -34.78 9.44
N PRO A 201 4.04 -35.83 9.55
CA PRO A 201 3.31 -36.39 8.41
C PRO A 201 2.33 -35.37 7.82
N GLU A 202 2.08 -35.46 6.51
CA GLU A 202 1.16 -34.57 5.80
C GLU A 202 -0.29 -34.82 6.23
N GLY A 203 -0.96 -33.79 6.76
CA GLY A 203 -2.39 -33.81 7.04
C GLY A 203 -3.20 -33.45 5.81
N ARG A 204 -4.20 -34.26 5.46
CA ARG A 204 -5.18 -33.89 4.43
C ARG A 204 -6.21 -32.95 5.05
N ILE A 205 -6.04 -31.65 4.82
CA ILE A 205 -6.98 -30.62 5.25
C ILE A 205 -7.75 -30.17 4.01
N MET A 206 -9.08 -30.29 4.03
CA MET A 206 -9.91 -29.75 2.94
C MET A 206 -9.93 -28.23 3.04
N ILE A 207 -9.65 -27.57 1.93
CA ILE A 207 -9.74 -26.12 1.78
C ILE A 207 -10.61 -25.89 0.55
N GLY A 208 -11.89 -25.56 0.76
CA GLY A 208 -12.82 -25.10 -0.28
C GLY A 208 -13.01 -26.05 -1.47
#